data_AF-K2BCK5-F1
#
_entry.id   AF-K2BCK5-F1
#
_cell.length_a   1.000
_cell.length_b   1.000
_cell.length_c   1.000
_cell.angle_alpha   90.00
_cell.angle_beta   90.00
_cell.angle_gamma   90.00
#
_symmetry.space_group_name_H-M   'P 1'
#
loop_
_entity.id
_entity.type
_entity.pdbx_description
1 polymer ?
#
loop_
_entity_poly.entity_id
_entity_poly.type
_entity_poly.pdbx_seq_one_letter_code
_entity_poly.pdbx_strand_id
1 'polypeptide(L)'
;MKDTQELDNCLQQTIKYLMENWYKEETGIVACALKDSDKIVFATSSKNGKNWSHAERNAYNKFKHLYGEPSEDAAFVITLSPCVEQLKYRSESSCAELIRLLGVRRMHFGVIDTLHVSSISSYAEMGFIATLTKNNRIALICDKLMSLFSRYDSRINSELLKIKKELGDGFFS
;
A
#
# COMPACT_ATOMS: atom_id res chain seq x y z
N MET A 1 -14.43 -14.43 -8.81
CA MET A 1 -15.50 -13.72 -8.06
C MET A 1 -15.36 -13.90 -6.54
N LYS A 2 -15.17 -15.12 -6.01
CA LYS A 2 -14.90 -15.32 -4.57
C LYS A 2 -13.56 -14.72 -4.10
N ASP A 3 -12.50 -14.96 -4.88
CA ASP A 3 -11.15 -14.47 -4.55
C ASP A 3 -11.04 -12.94 -4.43
N THR A 4 -11.66 -12.19 -5.36
CA THR A 4 -11.68 -10.71 -5.29
C THR A 4 -12.42 -10.19 -4.05
N GLN A 5 -13.50 -10.86 -3.63
CA GLN A 5 -14.23 -10.45 -2.42
C GLN A 5 -13.39 -10.67 -1.15
N GLU A 6 -12.61 -11.76 -1.10
CA GLU A 6 -11.68 -12.00 0.00
C GLU A 6 -10.57 -10.94 0.05
N LEU A 7 -10.03 -10.56 -1.11
CA LEU A 7 -9.03 -9.50 -1.22
C LEU A 7 -9.61 -8.11 -0.87
N ASP A 8 -10.86 -7.83 -1.22
CA ASP A 8 -11.58 -6.62 -0.79
C ASP A 8 -11.78 -6.59 0.74
N ASN A 9 -12.14 -7.72 1.35
CA ASN A 9 -12.25 -7.84 2.81
C ASN A 9 -10.88 -7.62 3.48
N CYS A 10 -9.82 -8.17 2.89
CA CYS A 10 -8.44 -7.94 3.34
C CYS A 10 -8.07 -6.46 3.23
N LEU A 11 -8.39 -5.80 2.11
CA LEU A 11 -8.14 -4.39 1.89
C LEU A 11 -8.90 -3.50 2.89
N GLN A 12 -10.13 -3.86 3.24
CA GLN A 12 -10.88 -3.20 4.29
C GLN A 12 -10.18 -3.30 5.66
N GLN A 13 -9.62 -4.47 6.01
CA GLN A 13 -8.82 -4.64 7.22
C GLN A 13 -7.51 -3.83 7.17
N THR A 14 -6.88 -3.74 5.99
CA THR A 14 -5.69 -2.90 5.76
C THR A 14 -6.00 -1.42 5.98
N ILE A 15 -7.15 -0.93 5.52
CA ILE A 15 -7.61 0.45 5.80
C ILE A 15 -7.88 0.63 7.28
N LYS A 16 -8.54 -0.32 7.95
CA LYS A 16 -8.77 -0.27 9.40
C LYS A 16 -7.44 -0.19 10.17
N TYR A 17 -6.44 -0.97 9.78
CA TYR A 17 -5.11 -0.90 10.37
C TYR A 17 -4.47 0.49 10.19
N LEU A 18 -4.63 1.11 9.01
CA LEU A 18 -4.18 2.49 8.80
C LEU A 18 -4.90 3.47 9.73
N MET A 19 -6.22 3.34 9.90
CA MET A 19 -7.02 4.21 10.77
C MET A 19 -6.56 4.11 12.24
N GLU A 20 -6.34 2.90 12.74
CA GLU A 20 -5.88 2.66 14.12
C GLU A 20 -4.48 3.22 14.39
N ASN A 21 -3.66 3.36 13.35
CA ASN A 21 -2.31 3.92 13.44
C ASN A 21 -2.23 5.36 12.92
N TRP A 22 -3.36 5.98 12.56
CA TRP A 22 -3.39 7.21 11.77
C TRP A 22 -2.55 8.33 12.39
N TYR A 23 -2.71 8.57 13.69
CA TYR A 23 -2.05 9.69 14.39
C TYR A 23 -0.64 9.39 14.90
N LYS A 24 -0.06 8.23 14.59
CA LYS A 24 1.35 7.97 14.90
C LYS A 24 2.25 8.82 14.01
N GLU A 25 3.26 9.44 14.61
CA GLU A 25 4.15 10.38 13.90
C GLU A 25 4.92 9.67 12.77
N GLU A 26 5.29 8.43 13.02
CA GLU A 26 6.00 7.57 12.08
C GLU A 26 5.09 6.95 11.02
N THR A 27 3.77 6.99 11.17
CA THR A 27 2.85 6.35 10.23
C THR A 27 2.59 7.24 9.03
N GLY A 28 2.69 6.67 7.83
CA GLY A 28 2.36 7.30 6.55
C GLY A 28 0.86 7.24 6.24
N ILE A 29 0.52 7.34 4.95
CA ILE A 29 -0.86 7.33 4.45
C ILE A 29 -1.17 6.15 3.52
N VAL A 30 -0.17 5.33 3.21
CA VAL A 30 -0.35 4.10 2.42
C VAL A 30 -0.30 2.92 3.38
N ALA A 31 -1.13 1.90 3.14
CA ALA A 31 -1.10 0.67 3.91
C ALA A 31 -1.12 -0.55 2.99
N CYS A 32 -0.53 -1.63 3.48
CA CYS A 32 -0.36 -2.88 2.78
C CYS A 32 -0.60 -4.04 3.75
N ALA A 33 -1.33 -5.04 3.28
CA ALA A 33 -1.28 -6.38 3.82
C ALA A 33 -0.48 -7.30 2.90
N LEU A 34 0.29 -8.21 3.50
CA LEU A 34 0.83 -9.37 2.82
C LEU A 34 0.13 -10.59 3.38
N LYS A 35 -0.65 -11.26 2.53
CA LYS A 35 -1.46 -12.44 2.86
C LYS A 35 -0.90 -13.66 2.15
N ASP A 36 -0.63 -14.72 2.89
CA ASP A 36 -0.18 -16.00 2.37
C ASP A 36 -0.92 -17.11 3.12
N SER A 37 -1.85 -17.79 2.45
CA SER A 37 -2.75 -18.75 3.08
C SER A 37 -3.50 -18.15 4.29
N ASP A 38 -3.28 -18.68 5.50
CA ASP A 38 -3.83 -18.23 6.78
C ASP A 38 -2.98 -17.14 7.47
N LYS A 39 -1.76 -16.90 6.98
CA LYS A 39 -0.84 -15.89 7.52
C LYS A 39 -1.13 -14.55 6.89
N ILE A 40 -1.21 -13.53 7.74
CA ILE A 40 -1.37 -12.16 7.30
C ILE A 40 -0.58 -11.21 8.19
N VAL A 41 0.02 -10.20 7.57
CA VAL A 41 0.57 -9.05 8.29
C VAL A 41 0.06 -7.78 7.65
N PHE A 42 -0.15 -6.77 8.48
CA PHE A 42 -0.49 -5.40 8.06
C PHE A 42 0.66 -4.47 8.39
N ALA A 43 0.92 -3.52 7.49
CA ALA A 43 1.88 -2.45 7.69
C ALA A 43 1.40 -1.17 6.99
N THR A 44 1.82 -0.03 7.51
CA THR A 44 1.71 1.25 6.82
C THR A 44 3.04 1.58 6.15
N SER A 45 3.06 2.53 5.22
CA SER A 45 4.28 3.28 4.97
C SER A 45 4.71 3.94 6.28
N SER A 46 6.02 4.07 6.49
CA SER A 46 6.52 4.59 7.76
C SER A 46 7.78 5.40 7.61
N LYS A 47 7.97 6.34 8.53
CA LYS A 47 9.15 7.17 8.63
C LYS A 47 10.22 6.45 9.44
N ASN A 48 11.42 6.32 8.88
CA ASN A 48 12.63 5.88 9.57
C ASN A 48 13.67 7.00 9.49
N GLY A 49 13.78 7.78 10.58
CA GLY A 49 14.61 8.98 10.62
C GLY A 49 14.12 10.03 9.61
N LYS A 50 14.96 10.34 8.61
CA LYS A 50 14.62 11.29 7.53
C LYS A 50 13.95 10.63 6.32
N ASN A 51 13.92 9.31 6.26
CA ASN A 51 13.48 8.56 5.08
C ASN A 51 12.11 7.94 5.30
N TRP A 52 11.34 7.76 4.22
CA TRP A 52 10.07 7.04 4.23
C TRP A 52 10.25 5.66 3.59
N SER A 53 9.88 4.61 4.33
CA SER A 53 9.73 3.25 3.83
C SER A 53 8.32 3.01 3.31
N HIS A 54 8.20 2.27 2.21
CA HIS A 54 6.92 1.91 1.62
C HIS A 54 6.19 0.82 2.41
N ALA A 55 4.86 0.82 2.29
CA ALA A 55 4.01 -0.09 3.05
C ALA A 55 4.29 -1.55 2.68
N GLU A 56 4.55 -1.81 1.40
CA GLU A 56 4.84 -3.12 0.83
C GLU A 56 6.14 -3.69 1.41
N ARG A 57 7.18 -2.86 1.48
CA ARG A 57 8.47 -3.27 2.07
C ARG A 57 8.33 -3.53 3.56
N ASN A 58 7.59 -2.68 4.26
CA ASN A 58 7.31 -2.87 5.68
C ASN A 58 6.48 -4.15 5.94
N ALA A 59 5.49 -4.43 5.09
CA ALA A 59 4.69 -5.65 5.18
C ALA A 59 5.56 -6.89 4.92
N TYR A 60 6.39 -6.88 3.87
CA TYR A 60 7.34 -7.96 3.60
C TYR A 60 8.29 -8.20 4.78
N ASN A 61 8.96 -7.17 5.28
CA ASN A 61 9.90 -7.30 6.39
C ASN A 61 9.23 -7.87 7.65
N LYS A 62 8.00 -7.41 7.94
CA LYS A 62 7.19 -7.92 9.05
C LYS A 62 6.79 -9.38 8.84
N PHE A 63 6.36 -9.76 7.64
CA PHE A 63 6.00 -11.13 7.30
C PHE A 63 7.21 -12.05 7.43
N LYS A 64 8.34 -11.67 6.82
CA LYS A 64 9.60 -12.41 6.89
C LYS A 64 10.08 -12.66 8.31
N HIS A 65 9.97 -11.65 9.17
CA HIS A 65 10.33 -11.78 10.57
C HIS A 65 9.45 -12.79 11.33
N LEU A 66 8.13 -12.81 11.05
CA LEU A 66 7.18 -13.65 11.79
C LEU A 66 7.05 -15.07 11.22
N TYR A 67 7.15 -15.21 9.89
CA TYR A 67 6.72 -16.41 9.18
C TYR A 67 7.75 -16.95 8.16
N GLY A 68 8.85 -16.23 7.92
CA GLY A 68 9.80 -16.54 6.84
C GLY A 68 9.36 -15.98 5.48
N GLU A 69 9.96 -16.46 4.40
CA GLU A 69 9.62 -15.98 3.05
C GLU A 69 8.16 -16.31 2.68
N PRO A 70 7.46 -15.41 1.96
CA PRO A 70 6.13 -15.71 1.43
C PRO A 70 6.20 -16.76 0.32
N SER A 71 5.11 -17.51 0.13
CA SER A 71 4.93 -18.38 -1.03
C SER A 71 4.65 -17.58 -2.30
N GLU A 72 4.82 -18.21 -3.47
CA GLU A 72 4.45 -17.60 -4.77
C GLU A 72 2.95 -17.31 -4.89
N ASP A 73 2.11 -18.02 -4.12
CA ASP A 73 0.64 -17.86 -4.07
C ASP A 73 0.19 -16.71 -3.16
N ALA A 74 1.12 -16.09 -2.43
CA ALA A 74 0.86 -14.93 -1.59
C ALA A 74 0.29 -13.76 -2.41
N ALA A 75 -0.34 -12.82 -1.71
CA ALA A 75 -0.91 -11.62 -2.32
C ALA A 75 -0.53 -10.38 -1.51
N PHE A 76 -0.07 -9.35 -2.22
CA PHE A 76 0.01 -8.00 -1.67
C PHE A 76 -1.32 -7.28 -1.89
N VAL A 77 -1.90 -6.77 -0.80
CA VAL A 77 -3.18 -6.06 -0.80
C VAL A 77 -2.95 -4.64 -0.29
N ILE A 78 -2.98 -3.65 -1.19
CA ILE A 78 -2.40 -2.32 -0.95
C ILE A 78 -3.42 -1.22 -1.21
N THR A 79 -3.41 -0.15 -0.40
CA THR A 79 -4.33 0.99 -0.58
C THR A 79 -4.03 1.82 -1.83
N LEU A 80 -2.77 1.88 -2.26
CA LEU A 80 -2.28 2.59 -3.44
C LEU A 80 -1.37 1.65 -4.23
N SER A 81 -1.48 1.60 -5.55
CA SER A 81 -0.71 0.65 -6.35
C SER A 81 0.81 0.84 -6.19
N PRO A 82 1.61 -0.25 -6.21
CA PRO A 82 3.06 -0.18 -5.95
C PRO A 82 3.81 0.64 -6.98
N CYS A 83 4.83 1.37 -6.56
CA CYS A 83 5.68 2.07 -7.52
C CYS A 83 6.37 1.07 -8.48
N VAL A 84 6.40 1.43 -9.76
CA VAL A 84 7.04 0.63 -10.83
C VAL A 84 8.49 1.08 -11.07
N GLU A 85 8.75 2.39 -11.00
CA GLU A 85 10.09 2.95 -11.19
C GLU A 85 10.86 3.08 -9.87
N GLN A 86 12.18 2.98 -9.96
CA GLN A 86 13.06 3.38 -8.87
C GLN A 86 13.07 4.90 -8.75
N LEU A 87 12.57 5.41 -7.64
CA LEU A 87 12.59 6.85 -7.36
C LEU A 87 14.04 7.31 -7.14
N LYS A 88 14.50 8.29 -7.93
CA LYS A 88 15.90 8.81 -7.95
C LYS A 88 16.50 9.14 -6.58
N TYR A 89 15.66 9.45 -5.59
CA TYR A 89 16.08 9.84 -4.24
C TYR A 89 16.16 8.66 -3.26
N ARG A 90 16.13 7.41 -3.75
CA ARG A 90 16.12 6.19 -2.92
C ARG A 90 17.08 5.13 -3.45
N SER A 91 17.83 4.52 -2.55
CA SER A 91 18.80 3.45 -2.85
C SER A 91 18.16 2.06 -3.00
N GLU A 92 16.85 1.94 -2.83
CA GLU A 92 16.13 0.66 -2.86
C GLU A 92 15.42 0.45 -4.20
N SER A 93 15.20 -0.82 -4.58
CA SER A 93 14.37 -1.19 -5.72
C SER A 93 12.93 -0.68 -5.58
N SER A 94 12.22 -0.57 -6.70
CA SER A 94 10.79 -0.28 -6.69
C SER A 94 10.00 -1.39 -5.98
N CYS A 95 8.80 -1.08 -5.50
CA CYS A 95 7.96 -2.07 -4.82
C CYS A 95 7.51 -3.16 -5.79
N ALA A 96 7.22 -2.81 -7.05
CA ALA A 96 6.97 -3.82 -8.08
C ALA A 96 8.18 -4.75 -8.25
N GLU A 97 9.40 -4.22 -8.37
CA GLU A 97 10.60 -5.05 -8.51
C GLU A 97 10.85 -5.95 -7.28
N LEU A 98 10.66 -5.41 -6.06
CA LEU A 98 10.70 -6.22 -4.84
C LEU A 98 9.72 -7.40 -4.92
N ILE A 99 8.45 -7.15 -5.22
CA ILE A 99 7.41 -8.19 -5.26
C ILE A 99 7.75 -9.24 -6.33
N ARG A 100 8.26 -8.80 -7.49
CA ARG A 100 8.72 -9.70 -8.57
C ARG A 100 9.85 -10.62 -8.11
N LEU A 101 10.86 -10.08 -7.42
CA LEU A 101 12.00 -10.86 -6.92
C LEU A 101 11.61 -11.87 -5.84
N LEU A 102 10.52 -11.65 -5.13
CA LEU A 102 9.95 -12.61 -4.17
C LEU A 102 9.21 -13.77 -4.85
N GLY A 103 9.02 -13.74 -6.17
CA GLY A 103 8.22 -14.73 -6.90
C GLY A 103 6.70 -14.55 -6.74
N VAL A 104 6.27 -13.55 -5.97
CA VAL A 104 4.85 -13.25 -5.74
C VAL A 104 4.26 -12.53 -6.94
N ARG A 105 3.15 -13.04 -7.48
CA ARG A 105 2.52 -12.46 -8.68
C ARG A 105 1.22 -11.73 -8.42
N ARG A 106 0.55 -12.01 -7.30
CA ARG A 106 -0.81 -11.52 -7.05
C ARG A 106 -0.79 -10.20 -6.31
N MET A 107 -1.49 -9.22 -6.85
CA MET A 107 -1.66 -7.93 -6.22
C MET A 107 -3.11 -7.43 -6.31
N HIS A 108 -3.55 -6.76 -5.26
CA HIS A 108 -4.87 -6.15 -5.19
C HIS A 108 -4.78 -4.72 -4.66
N PHE A 109 -5.38 -3.76 -5.37
CA PHE A 109 -5.23 -2.34 -5.08
C PHE A 109 -6.56 -1.67 -4.75
N GLY A 110 -6.51 -0.67 -3.88
CA GLY A 110 -7.60 0.28 -3.70
C GLY A 110 -7.70 1.32 -4.81
N VAL A 111 -6.57 1.86 -5.26
CA VAL A 111 -6.48 2.83 -6.36
C VAL A 111 -5.16 2.69 -7.11
N ILE A 112 -5.14 3.08 -8.39
CA ILE A 112 -3.92 3.17 -9.20
C ILE A 112 -3.23 4.51 -8.94
N ASP A 113 -1.93 4.47 -8.75
CA ASP A 113 -1.09 5.67 -8.78
C ASP A 113 -0.92 6.21 -10.22
N THR A 114 -1.88 7.02 -10.64
CA THR A 114 -1.90 7.66 -11.96
C THR A 114 -0.79 8.69 -12.18
N LEU A 115 -0.01 9.05 -11.14
CA LEU A 115 1.16 9.92 -11.29
C LEU A 115 2.34 9.19 -11.95
N HIS A 116 2.41 7.88 -11.78
CA HIS A 116 3.56 7.06 -12.17
C HIS A 116 3.19 5.83 -13.01
N VAL A 117 1.90 5.49 -13.11
CA VAL A 117 1.42 4.34 -13.87
C VAL A 117 0.20 4.73 -14.69
N SER A 118 0.17 4.39 -15.97
CA SER A 118 -0.93 4.77 -16.88
C SER A 118 -2.19 3.92 -16.68
N SER A 119 -2.04 2.64 -16.34
CA SER A 119 -3.16 1.72 -16.15
C SER A 119 -2.76 0.45 -15.39
N ILE A 120 -3.76 -0.35 -15.00
CA ILE A 120 -3.52 -1.66 -14.37
C ILE A 120 -2.74 -2.61 -15.29
N SER A 121 -2.85 -2.43 -16.61
CA SER A 121 -2.17 -3.25 -17.62
C SER A 121 -0.65 -3.15 -17.53
N SER A 122 -0.11 -2.03 -17.03
CA SER A 122 1.34 -1.89 -16.81
C SER A 122 1.89 -2.95 -15.86
N TYR A 123 1.11 -3.38 -14.86
CA TYR A 123 1.53 -4.47 -13.98
C TYR A 123 1.44 -5.85 -14.66
N ALA A 124 0.47 -6.04 -15.57
CA ALA A 124 0.37 -7.28 -16.34
C ALA A 124 1.58 -7.46 -17.27
N GLU A 125 2.06 -6.38 -17.89
CA GLU A 125 3.29 -6.37 -18.70
C GLU A 125 4.54 -6.76 -17.90
N MET A 126 4.54 -6.49 -16.59
CA MET A 126 5.59 -6.92 -15.65
C MET A 126 5.41 -8.35 -15.11
N GLY A 127 4.38 -9.07 -15.56
CA GLY A 127 4.09 -10.46 -15.17
C GLY A 127 3.23 -10.61 -13.92
N PHE A 128 2.55 -9.54 -13.46
CA PHE A 128 1.68 -9.60 -12.31
C PHE A 128 0.21 -9.90 -12.66
N ILE A 129 -0.47 -10.53 -11.70
CA ILE A 129 -1.93 -10.68 -11.66
C ILE A 129 -2.46 -9.58 -10.74
N ALA A 130 -2.63 -8.39 -11.32
CA ALA A 130 -3.12 -7.21 -10.61
C ALA A 130 -4.64 -7.06 -10.72
N THR A 131 -5.29 -6.70 -9.62
CA THR A 131 -6.72 -6.41 -9.58
C THR A 131 -7.00 -5.13 -8.80
N LEU A 132 -8.11 -4.46 -9.11
CA LEU A 132 -8.62 -3.33 -8.34
C LEU A 132 -9.84 -3.73 -7.53
N THR A 133 -10.03 -3.06 -6.40
CA THR A 133 -11.28 -3.16 -5.65
C THR A 133 -12.48 -2.80 -6.53
N LYS A 134 -13.58 -3.50 -6.34
CA LYS A 134 -14.88 -3.15 -6.93
C LYS A 134 -15.81 -2.48 -5.92
N ASN A 135 -15.34 -2.32 -4.69
CA ASN A 135 -16.10 -1.68 -3.64
C ASN A 135 -15.91 -0.17 -3.71
N ASN A 136 -16.96 0.54 -4.12
CA ASN A 136 -16.94 2.01 -4.29
C ASN A 136 -16.51 2.76 -3.03
N ARG A 137 -16.84 2.25 -1.84
CA ARG A 137 -16.46 2.90 -0.58
C ARG A 137 -14.95 2.78 -0.32
N ILE A 138 -14.39 1.60 -0.56
CA ILE A 138 -12.95 1.34 -0.44
C ILE A 138 -12.20 2.18 -1.46
N ALA A 139 -12.63 2.15 -2.73
CA ALA A 139 -12.04 2.95 -3.80
C ALA A 139 -12.01 4.45 -3.45
N LEU A 140 -13.13 4.99 -2.94
CA LEU A 140 -13.22 6.40 -2.54
C LEU A 140 -12.24 6.76 -1.41
N ILE A 141 -12.07 5.89 -0.41
CA ILE A 141 -11.09 6.14 0.67
C ILE A 141 -9.67 6.12 0.12
N CYS A 142 -9.34 5.15 -0.74
CA CYS A 142 -8.03 5.05 -1.36
C CYS A 142 -7.73 6.24 -2.29
N ASP A 143 -8.71 6.72 -3.03
CA ASP A 143 -8.61 7.93 -3.85
C ASP A 143 -8.42 9.19 -3.00
N LYS A 144 -9.18 9.34 -1.90
CA LYS A 144 -8.96 10.41 -0.91
C LYS A 144 -7.52 10.39 -0.38
N LEU A 145 -6.99 9.22 -0.01
CA LEU A 145 -5.60 9.07 0.44
C LEU A 145 -4.62 9.49 -0.66
N MET A 146 -4.80 9.02 -1.89
CA MET A 146 -3.96 9.39 -3.04
C MET A 146 -3.97 10.90 -3.28
N SER A 147 -5.13 11.55 -3.22
CA SER A 147 -5.28 12.99 -3.44
C SER A 147 -4.45 13.84 -2.47
N LEU A 148 -4.09 13.31 -1.29
CA LEU A 148 -3.24 14.02 -0.32
C LEU A 148 -1.85 14.29 -0.91
N PHE A 149 -1.29 13.38 -1.72
CA PHE A 149 0.01 13.60 -2.36
C PHE A 149 -0.01 14.83 -3.26
N SER A 150 -1.03 14.96 -4.11
CA SER A 150 -1.18 16.12 -4.99
C SER A 150 -1.57 17.40 -4.24
N ARG A 151 -2.39 17.28 -3.19
CA ARG A 151 -2.90 18.44 -2.43
C ARG A 151 -1.84 19.09 -1.54
N TYR A 152 -0.97 18.28 -0.92
CA TYR A 152 0.00 18.76 0.05
C TYR A 152 1.44 18.71 -0.46
N ASP A 153 1.71 18.04 -1.58
CA ASP A 153 3.02 18.01 -2.25
C ASP A 153 4.17 17.77 -1.24
N SER A 154 5.21 18.59 -1.22
CA SER A 154 6.34 18.47 -0.30
C SER A 154 5.96 18.48 1.18
N ARG A 155 4.86 19.13 1.57
CA ARG A 155 4.38 19.19 2.97
C ARG A 155 3.95 17.82 3.48
N ILE A 156 3.55 16.90 2.60
CA ILE A 156 3.12 15.57 3.03
C ILE A 156 4.24 14.79 3.71
N ASN A 157 5.50 15.09 3.40
CA ASN A 157 6.64 14.39 3.97
C ASN A 157 7.18 15.08 5.24
N SER A 158 6.98 16.40 5.38
CA SER A 158 7.49 17.20 6.51
C SER A 158 6.47 17.45 7.60
N GLU A 159 5.18 17.60 7.25
CA GLU A 159 4.10 18.03 8.15
C GLU A 159 2.99 16.98 8.31
N LEU A 160 3.25 15.72 7.98
CA LEU A 160 2.18 14.73 7.85
C LEU A 160 1.25 14.66 9.07
N LEU A 161 1.82 14.59 10.28
CA LEU A 161 1.02 14.51 11.51
C LEU A 161 0.11 15.74 11.70
N LYS A 162 0.59 16.94 11.33
CA LYS A 162 -0.21 18.17 11.38
C LYS A 162 -1.38 18.08 10.39
N ILE A 163 -1.11 17.67 9.15
CA ILE A 163 -2.13 17.47 8.12
C ILE A 163 -3.19 16.47 8.60
N LYS A 164 -2.76 15.34 9.18
CA LYS A 164 -3.67 14.33 9.73
C LYS A 164 -4.58 14.87 10.84
N LYS A 165 -4.02 15.70 11.73
CA LYS A 165 -4.80 16.38 12.78
C LYS A 165 -5.78 17.41 12.21
N GLU A 166 -5.42 18.12 11.15
CA GLU A 166 -6.31 19.07 10.45
C GLU A 166 -7.49 18.35 9.77
N LEU A 167 -7.25 17.17 9.18
CA LEU A 167 -8.28 16.35 8.54
C LEU A 167 -9.21 15.68 9.56
N GLY A 168 -8.68 15.29 10.72
CA GLY A 168 -9.41 14.67 11.82
C GLY A 168 -9.99 13.28 11.49
N ASP A 169 -10.78 12.74 12.42
CA ASP A 169 -11.35 11.39 12.32
C ASP A 169 -12.39 11.26 11.18
N GLY A 170 -13.01 12.38 10.81
CA GLY A 170 -14.00 12.45 9.73
C GLY A 170 -13.43 12.19 8.34
N PHE A 171 -12.10 12.10 8.19
CA PHE A 171 -11.46 11.83 6.91
C PHE A 171 -11.90 10.48 6.28
N PHE A 172 -12.04 9.45 7.12
CA PHE A 172 -12.41 8.09 6.71
C PHE A 172 -13.92 7.84 6.64
N SER A 173 -14.72 8.85 6.99
CA SER A 173 -16.19 8.81 6.91
C SER A 173 -16.69 8.84 5.46
#